data_AF-A0A9X1UFQ1-F1
#
_entry.id   AF-A0A9X1UFQ1-F1
#
_cell.length_a   1.000
_cell.length_b   1.000
_cell.length_c   1.000
_cell.angle_alpha   90.00
_cell.angle_beta   90.00
_cell.angle_gamma   90.00
#
_symmetry.space_group_name_H-M   'P 1'
#
loop_
_entity.id
_entity.type
_entity.pdbx_description
1 polymer ?
#
loop_
_entity_poly.entity_id
_entity_poly.type
_entity_poly.pdbx_seq_one_letter_code
_entity_poly.pdbx_strand_id
1 'polypeptide(L)'
;MATLDLSGRILFLCTDADKIEQQLAGTDLVDVSADALRDDVSTDEITPMSVLTRFDERLGRVPYLGLRVGDRNPIGMDAVRAGGFCVTVAGNRYGKGSSREHSPLAEYRAGIRLVIAESFERIYRQNADNLGLFTSTDFGLIARIRRGEPIEIDELVASRDSLAAEILRSGGLLRYGARTMRQIRFAAQTPDRVPRTLVQKILERHALQTGGIGETLAPGAGAFVRADWRFIHEYYTGMATHMLHAAFGQPLELHERATIIAFEDHLSYAHKSELHVRNGLLPDVRELSAAHRAFAREYGVKNHGYLSETDAAFSEGSEGISHAMMAERYALPGQLIVGTDSHTPHSGALGCVAFGVGTTDVANALVTGAVRMTVPQSLRVNFNGAIAAERTIMLVVFHIFQTVGFYGFANWVPTLLVKQGITVTSSLLYTTVIGLAAPLGPLLGYWIADRFERKHVIVFMAAVNIVSGLLFSQVASALAIVTLGVLLTLAGNIISFTYHMYQQELYPTTIRARAVGFVYSWSRLSAVFSSFVVAFMLKQFGVTGVFVFIAGAMALVIVAIGVMGPRTLGKSLESISH
;
A
#
# COMPACT_ATOMS: atom_id res chain seq x y z
N MET A 1 26.94 2.47 -35.87
CA MET A 1 25.91 2.12 -34.86
C MET A 1 26.00 3.15 -33.74
N ALA A 2 24.97 3.29 -32.90
CA ALA A 2 24.94 4.33 -31.87
C ALA A 2 25.57 3.78 -30.58
N THR A 3 26.65 4.42 -30.11
CA THR A 3 27.38 4.03 -28.90
C THR A 3 26.93 4.83 -27.68
N LEU A 4 26.95 4.20 -26.51
CA LEU A 4 26.70 4.88 -25.24
C LEU A 4 27.98 5.58 -24.76
N ASP A 5 27.87 6.85 -24.39
CA ASP A 5 28.99 7.59 -23.79
C ASP A 5 29.20 7.15 -22.32
N LEU A 6 30.32 6.48 -22.08
CA LEU A 6 30.74 5.93 -20.79
C LEU A 6 32.18 6.39 -20.43
N SER A 7 32.54 7.63 -20.78
CA SER A 7 33.88 8.18 -20.54
C SER A 7 34.18 8.55 -19.08
N GLY A 8 33.20 8.43 -18.19
CA GLY A 8 33.34 8.74 -16.76
C GLY A 8 33.84 7.56 -15.93
N ARG A 9 33.78 7.72 -14.60
CA ARG A 9 34.24 6.70 -13.64
C ARG A 9 33.16 5.65 -13.36
N ILE A 10 33.58 4.50 -12.82
CA ILE A 10 32.70 3.40 -12.38
C ILE A 10 32.60 3.44 -10.86
N LEU A 11 31.37 3.53 -10.33
CA LEU A 11 31.07 3.45 -8.91
C LEU A 11 30.66 2.02 -8.54
N PHE A 12 31.45 1.35 -7.71
CA PHE A 12 31.09 0.07 -7.10
C PHE A 12 30.43 0.31 -5.75
N LEU A 13 29.18 -0.15 -5.60
CA LEU A 13 28.48 -0.17 -4.32
C LEU A 13 28.95 -1.39 -3.53
N CYS A 14 29.98 -1.21 -2.68
CA CYS A 14 30.62 -2.29 -1.95
C CYS A 14 29.98 -2.55 -0.58
N THR A 15 30.13 -3.77 -0.05
CA THR A 15 29.78 -4.13 1.34
C THR A 15 30.69 -3.49 2.39
N ASP A 16 31.78 -2.88 1.94
CA ASP A 16 32.76 -2.14 2.74
C ASP A 16 32.67 -0.63 2.43
N ALA A 17 32.36 0.17 3.46
CA ALA A 17 32.21 1.61 3.34
C ALA A 17 33.53 2.30 2.99
N ASP A 18 34.68 1.78 3.43
CA ASP A 18 35.99 2.39 3.14
C ASP A 18 36.28 2.33 1.64
N LYS A 19 35.91 1.23 0.98
CA LYS A 19 36.03 1.09 -0.48
C LYS A 19 35.13 2.07 -1.24
N ILE A 20 33.95 2.39 -0.72
CA ILE A 20 33.07 3.40 -1.32
C ILE A 20 33.70 4.79 -1.13
N GLU A 21 34.11 5.14 0.08
CA GLU A 21 34.71 6.45 0.41
C GLU A 21 36.01 6.70 -0.38
N GLN A 22 36.84 5.67 -0.59
CA GLN A 22 38.03 5.73 -1.46
C GLN A 22 37.68 6.12 -2.91
N GLN A 23 36.60 5.55 -3.47
CA GLN A 23 36.13 5.91 -4.81
C GLN A 23 35.69 7.35 -4.89
N LEU A 24 34.91 7.80 -3.89
CA LEU A 24 34.45 9.18 -3.81
C LEU A 24 35.62 10.17 -3.65
N ALA A 25 36.70 9.75 -3.00
CA ALA A 25 37.94 10.52 -2.86
C ALA A 25 38.83 10.52 -4.13
N GLY A 26 38.40 9.85 -5.21
CA GLY A 26 39.09 9.86 -6.51
C GLY A 26 39.87 8.58 -6.85
N THR A 27 39.83 7.55 -6.01
CA THR A 27 40.56 6.28 -6.27
C THR A 27 39.68 5.26 -6.98
N ASP A 28 40.04 4.85 -8.19
CA ASP A 28 39.32 3.78 -8.87
C ASP A 28 39.71 2.41 -8.31
N LEU A 29 38.72 1.63 -7.89
CA LEU A 29 38.95 0.25 -7.47
C LEU A 29 39.28 -0.62 -8.69
N VAL A 30 40.11 -1.64 -8.49
CA VAL A 30 40.46 -2.66 -9.49
C VAL A 30 40.05 -4.02 -8.94
N ASP A 31 39.61 -4.94 -9.81
CA ASP A 31 39.26 -6.33 -9.46
C ASP A 31 38.32 -6.50 -8.26
N VAL A 32 37.18 -5.80 -8.28
CA VAL A 32 36.13 -5.97 -7.28
C VAL A 32 35.40 -7.29 -7.53
N SER A 33 35.48 -8.21 -6.58
CA SER A 33 34.79 -9.50 -6.63
C SER A 33 33.29 -9.34 -6.37
N ALA A 34 32.47 -10.26 -6.88
CA ALA A 34 31.00 -10.18 -6.76
C ALA A 34 30.53 -10.17 -5.30
N ASP A 35 31.18 -10.94 -4.42
CA ASP A 35 30.92 -10.99 -2.97
C ASP A 35 31.28 -9.70 -2.22
N ALA A 36 32.07 -8.82 -2.83
CA ALA A 36 32.36 -7.50 -2.29
C ALA A 36 31.27 -6.46 -2.61
N LEU A 37 30.28 -6.79 -3.44
CA LEU A 37 29.21 -5.89 -3.87
C LEU A 37 27.98 -5.97 -2.97
N ARG A 38 27.27 -4.85 -2.84
CA ARG A 38 26.01 -4.79 -2.10
C ARG A 38 24.91 -5.48 -2.88
N ASP A 39 24.38 -6.53 -2.29
CA ASP A 39 23.09 -7.11 -2.66
C ASP A 39 21.93 -6.27 -2.12
N ASP A 40 20.73 -6.51 -2.65
CA ASP A 40 19.47 -6.02 -2.10
C ASP A 40 19.37 -4.47 -2.04
N VAL A 41 20.07 -3.75 -2.93
CA VAL A 41 20.02 -2.28 -2.98
C VAL A 41 18.60 -1.82 -3.24
N SER A 42 18.00 -1.19 -2.24
CA SER A 42 16.60 -0.76 -2.26
C SER A 42 16.43 0.66 -2.82
N THR A 43 15.24 0.98 -3.31
CA THR A 43 14.91 2.34 -3.74
C THR A 43 14.99 3.35 -2.60
N ASP A 44 14.80 2.92 -1.35
CA ASP A 44 14.99 3.76 -0.15
C ASP A 44 16.48 4.06 0.11
N GLU A 45 17.38 3.15 -0.23
CA GLU A 45 18.82 3.41 -0.18
C GLU A 45 19.25 4.37 -1.28
N ILE A 46 18.69 4.22 -2.49
CA ILE A 46 18.98 5.13 -3.62
C ILE A 46 18.39 6.52 -3.36
N THR A 47 17.10 6.62 -2.98
CA THR A 47 16.42 7.87 -2.64
C THR A 47 15.54 7.69 -1.40
N PRO A 48 16.03 8.03 -0.19
CA PRO A 48 15.22 7.90 1.03
C PRO A 48 14.03 8.87 1.02
N MET A 49 13.07 8.68 1.93
CA MET A 49 11.85 9.51 2.01
C MET A 49 12.11 11.02 2.01
N SER A 50 13.20 11.48 2.64
CA SER A 50 13.61 12.89 2.66
C SER A 50 14.04 13.45 1.30
N VAL A 51 14.24 12.58 0.30
CA VAL A 51 14.57 12.95 -1.08
C VAL A 51 13.33 13.10 -1.95
N LEU A 52 12.22 12.45 -1.59
CA LEU A 52 10.98 12.48 -2.39
C LEU A 52 10.30 13.84 -2.44
N THR A 53 10.78 14.81 -1.69
CA THR A 53 10.33 16.21 -1.78
C THR A 53 10.92 16.96 -2.98
N ARG A 54 11.86 16.34 -3.71
CA ARG A 54 12.55 16.92 -4.87
C ARG A 54 12.10 16.21 -6.15
N PHE A 55 11.89 16.97 -7.22
CA PHE A 55 11.31 16.42 -8.46
C PHE A 55 12.00 16.87 -9.75
N ASP A 56 13.07 17.65 -9.65
CA ASP A 56 13.78 18.29 -10.76
C ASP A 56 15.28 17.91 -10.77
N GLU A 57 16.11 18.73 -11.42
CA GLU A 57 17.58 18.57 -11.49
C GLU A 57 18.25 18.42 -10.10
N ARG A 58 17.63 18.88 -9.02
CA ARG A 58 18.15 18.71 -7.64
C ARG A 58 18.27 17.24 -7.25
N LEU A 59 17.51 16.33 -7.86
CA LEU A 59 17.63 14.89 -7.61
C LEU A 59 19.01 14.32 -7.97
N GLY A 60 19.69 14.89 -8.97
CA GLY A 60 21.04 14.48 -9.36
C GLY A 60 22.11 14.73 -8.28
N ARG A 61 21.75 15.47 -7.23
CA ARG A 61 22.64 15.76 -6.09
C ARG A 61 22.56 14.71 -4.99
N VAL A 62 21.61 13.78 -5.04
CA VAL A 62 21.31 12.90 -3.90
C VAL A 62 21.08 11.41 -4.24
N PRO A 63 21.67 10.82 -5.31
CA PRO A 63 21.62 9.36 -5.45
C PRO A 63 22.40 8.68 -4.31
N TYR A 64 21.85 7.57 -3.82
CA TYR A 64 22.42 6.71 -2.77
C TYR A 64 22.58 7.35 -1.38
N LEU A 65 21.91 8.46 -1.11
CA LEU A 65 22.00 9.14 0.20
C LEU A 65 21.53 8.25 1.37
N GLY A 66 20.62 7.31 1.09
CA GLY A 66 20.12 6.35 2.06
C GLY A 66 20.96 5.06 2.16
N LEU A 67 21.97 4.88 1.31
CA LEU A 67 22.80 3.67 1.29
C LEU A 67 23.56 3.54 2.61
N ARG A 68 23.23 2.50 3.38
CA ARG A 68 23.86 2.22 4.66
C ARG A 68 24.77 1.01 4.56
N VAL A 69 26.00 1.17 5.02
CA VAL A 69 27.01 0.11 5.09
C VAL A 69 27.54 0.07 6.52
N GLY A 70 27.14 -0.95 7.27
CA GLY A 70 27.30 -0.97 8.73
C GLY A 70 26.55 0.18 9.39
N ASP A 71 27.27 1.04 10.12
CA ASP A 71 26.72 2.22 10.78
C ASP A 71 26.98 3.54 10.02
N ARG A 72 27.46 3.45 8.78
CA ARG A 72 27.81 4.62 7.96
C ARG A 72 26.90 4.76 6.74
N ASN A 73 26.73 6.01 6.32
CA ASN A 73 26.18 6.40 5.02
C ASN A 73 27.32 7.00 4.18
N PRO A 74 28.07 6.18 3.42
CA PRO A 74 29.32 6.63 2.80
C PRO A 74 29.10 7.60 1.62
N ILE A 75 27.90 7.64 1.03
CA ILE A 75 27.59 8.50 -0.12
C ILE A 75 26.81 9.73 0.35
N GLY A 76 27.47 10.88 0.33
CA GLY A 76 26.88 12.17 0.68
C GLY A 76 26.23 12.90 -0.50
N MET A 77 25.69 14.08 -0.21
CA MET A 77 25.18 14.99 -1.23
C MET A 77 26.28 15.38 -2.22
N ASP A 78 25.92 15.46 -3.51
CA ASP A 78 26.77 15.75 -4.67
C ASP A 78 27.89 14.74 -4.94
N ALA A 79 28.12 13.74 -4.07
CA ALA A 79 29.28 12.86 -4.13
C ALA A 79 29.39 12.07 -5.44
N VAL A 80 28.28 11.52 -5.94
CA VAL A 80 28.27 10.77 -7.20
C VAL A 80 28.57 11.68 -8.40
N ARG A 81 27.95 12.85 -8.43
CA ARG A 81 28.14 13.82 -9.51
C ARG A 81 29.56 14.41 -9.51
N ALA A 82 30.05 14.81 -8.34
CA ALA A 82 31.40 15.35 -8.14
C ALA A 82 32.48 14.31 -8.45
N GLY A 83 32.20 13.04 -8.17
CA GLY A 83 33.09 11.92 -8.50
C GLY A 83 33.15 11.60 -9.99
N GLY A 84 32.32 12.22 -10.84
CA GLY A 84 32.33 12.01 -12.29
C GLY A 84 31.92 10.60 -12.71
N PHE A 85 31.09 9.92 -11.91
CA PHE A 85 30.67 8.56 -12.19
C PHE A 85 29.61 8.53 -13.31
N CYS A 86 29.79 7.61 -14.26
CA CYS A 86 28.84 7.36 -15.34
C CYS A 86 28.28 5.92 -15.33
N VAL A 87 28.88 5.02 -14.54
CA VAL A 87 28.43 3.64 -14.34
C VAL A 87 28.26 3.37 -12.86
N THR A 88 27.19 2.69 -12.45
CA THR A 88 27.08 2.07 -11.12
C THR A 88 27.13 0.55 -11.24
N VAL A 89 27.86 -0.11 -10.34
CA VAL A 89 27.96 -1.56 -10.23
C VAL A 89 27.52 -2.00 -8.83
N ALA A 90 26.64 -2.98 -8.76
CA ALA A 90 26.13 -3.55 -7.52
C ALA A 90 25.96 -5.07 -7.63
N GLY A 91 25.61 -5.73 -6.53
CA GLY A 91 25.44 -7.18 -6.46
C GLY A 91 24.08 -7.64 -6.99
N ASN A 92 23.50 -8.62 -6.31
CA ASN A 92 22.21 -9.18 -6.67
C ASN A 92 21.04 -8.30 -6.22
N ARG A 93 19.96 -8.31 -7.02
CA ARG A 93 18.65 -7.74 -6.70
C ARG A 93 18.67 -6.22 -6.46
N TYR A 94 18.89 -5.49 -7.55
CA TYR A 94 18.94 -4.02 -7.56
C TYR A 94 17.57 -3.37 -7.75
N GLY A 95 17.30 -2.30 -7.00
CA GLY A 95 16.12 -1.45 -7.16
C GLY A 95 14.85 -1.98 -6.50
N LYS A 96 14.98 -2.71 -5.38
CA LYS A 96 13.81 -3.28 -4.67
C LYS A 96 13.03 -2.25 -3.86
N GLY A 97 11.74 -2.52 -3.66
CA GLY A 97 10.88 -1.71 -2.81
C GLY A 97 9.87 -0.89 -3.60
N SER A 98 9.79 0.41 -3.28
CA SER A 98 8.77 1.33 -3.80
C SER A 98 8.90 1.57 -5.30
N SER A 99 7.79 1.82 -6.01
CA SER A 99 7.75 2.14 -7.44
C SER A 99 8.30 3.54 -7.81
N ARG A 100 8.97 4.21 -6.86
CA ARG A 100 9.45 5.58 -7.00
C ARG A 100 10.45 5.72 -8.15
N GLU A 101 10.09 6.48 -9.17
CA GLU A 101 10.99 6.80 -10.29
C GLU A 101 12.07 7.83 -9.91
N HIS A 102 11.95 8.45 -8.73
CA HIS A 102 12.98 9.27 -8.12
C HIS A 102 14.35 8.58 -8.10
N SER A 103 14.40 7.27 -7.83
CA SER A 103 15.65 6.51 -7.75
C SER A 103 16.43 6.48 -9.09
N PRO A 104 15.89 5.90 -10.18
CA PRO A 104 16.60 5.93 -11.47
C PRO A 104 16.75 7.33 -12.04
N LEU A 105 15.86 8.27 -11.72
CA LEU A 105 16.01 9.67 -12.11
C LEU A 105 17.20 10.34 -11.39
N ALA A 106 17.38 10.12 -10.09
CA ALA A 106 18.51 10.66 -9.34
C ALA A 106 19.84 10.16 -9.89
N GLU A 107 19.94 8.87 -10.20
CA GLU A 107 21.11 8.27 -10.84
C GLU A 107 21.38 8.90 -12.22
N TYR A 108 20.36 8.97 -13.06
CA TYR A 108 20.46 9.56 -14.41
C TYR A 108 20.89 11.03 -14.36
N ARG A 109 20.32 11.81 -13.44
CA ARG A 109 20.63 13.24 -13.25
C ARG A 109 21.98 13.49 -12.58
N ALA A 110 22.51 12.51 -11.86
CA ALA A 110 23.86 12.57 -11.31
C ALA A 110 24.96 12.30 -12.35
N GLY A 111 24.59 11.77 -13.53
CA GLY A 111 25.52 11.47 -14.61
C GLY A 111 25.60 9.98 -14.95
N ILE A 112 24.93 9.11 -14.20
CA ILE A 112 24.91 7.67 -14.50
C ILE A 112 24.16 7.43 -15.82
N ARG A 113 24.73 6.56 -16.66
CA ARG A 113 24.18 6.14 -17.96
C ARG A 113 23.95 4.63 -18.03
N LEU A 114 24.69 3.87 -17.22
CA LEU A 114 24.58 2.42 -17.14
C LEU A 114 24.63 1.95 -15.68
N VAL A 115 23.71 1.06 -15.29
CA VAL A 115 23.79 0.31 -14.04
C VAL A 115 24.03 -1.17 -14.35
N ILE A 116 25.02 -1.78 -13.69
CA ILE A 116 25.36 -3.19 -13.83
C ILE A 116 25.08 -3.89 -12.49
N ALA A 117 24.27 -4.95 -12.52
CA ALA A 117 23.91 -5.74 -11.35
C ALA A 117 23.53 -7.16 -11.78
N GLU A 118 23.57 -8.14 -10.88
CA GLU A 118 23.23 -9.53 -11.26
C GLU A 118 21.74 -9.68 -11.62
N SER A 119 20.89 -8.89 -10.99
CA SER A 119 19.45 -8.85 -11.30
C SER A 119 18.83 -7.49 -10.94
N PHE A 120 17.70 -7.17 -11.58
CA PHE A 120 16.97 -5.93 -11.37
C PHE A 120 15.50 -6.21 -11.07
N GLU A 121 14.94 -5.45 -10.15
CA GLU A 121 13.52 -5.47 -9.87
C GLU A 121 12.72 -4.83 -11.02
N ARG A 122 11.62 -5.47 -11.39
CA ARG A 122 10.90 -5.20 -12.65
C ARG A 122 10.52 -3.72 -12.82
N ILE A 123 9.99 -3.08 -11.78
CA ILE A 123 9.52 -1.69 -11.84
C ILE A 123 10.70 -0.73 -11.96
N TYR A 124 11.77 -0.93 -11.19
CA TYR A 124 12.97 -0.11 -11.31
C TYR A 124 13.55 -0.20 -12.73
N ARG A 125 13.64 -1.42 -13.29
CA ARG A 125 14.14 -1.64 -14.65
C ARG A 125 13.28 -0.94 -15.71
N GLN A 126 11.95 -1.00 -15.59
CA GLN A 126 11.04 -0.31 -16.50
C GLN A 126 11.16 1.22 -16.38
N ASN A 127 11.26 1.76 -15.16
CA ASN A 127 11.48 3.19 -14.94
C ASN A 127 12.83 3.65 -15.53
N ALA A 128 13.89 2.86 -15.36
CA ALA A 128 15.19 3.13 -15.98
C ALA A 128 15.07 3.19 -17.51
N ASP A 129 14.41 2.19 -18.12
CA ASP A 129 14.16 2.16 -19.57
C ASP A 129 13.38 3.41 -20.03
N ASN A 130 12.35 3.81 -19.28
CA ASN A 130 11.52 4.97 -19.60
C ASN A 130 12.31 6.28 -19.57
N LEU A 131 13.31 6.40 -18.71
CA LEU A 131 14.21 7.55 -18.64
C LEU A 131 15.33 7.52 -19.68
N GLY A 132 15.64 6.35 -20.23
CA GLY A 132 16.84 6.13 -21.04
C GLY A 132 18.10 5.79 -20.23
N LEU A 133 17.93 5.37 -18.97
CA LEU A 133 19.00 4.81 -18.14
C LEU A 133 19.16 3.32 -18.47
N PHE A 134 20.34 2.93 -18.97
CA PHE A 134 20.59 1.55 -19.36
C PHE A 134 20.86 0.69 -18.14
N THR A 135 20.41 -0.57 -18.18
CA THR A 135 20.72 -1.58 -17.17
C THR A 135 21.22 -2.85 -17.84
N SER A 136 22.27 -3.48 -17.27
CA SER A 136 22.88 -4.71 -17.81
C SER A 136 23.20 -5.70 -16.69
N THR A 137 23.09 -6.99 -17.02
CA THR A 137 23.54 -8.08 -16.14
C THR A 137 24.90 -8.64 -16.56
N ASP A 138 25.53 -8.05 -17.58
CA ASP A 138 26.85 -8.46 -18.05
C ASP A 138 27.97 -7.68 -17.34
N PHE A 139 28.63 -8.35 -16.39
CA PHE A 139 29.80 -7.81 -15.70
C PHE A 139 31.05 -7.72 -16.59
N GLY A 140 31.09 -8.42 -17.73
CA GLY A 140 32.16 -8.33 -18.73
C GLY A 140 32.31 -6.92 -19.31
N LEU A 141 31.23 -6.12 -19.29
CA LEU A 141 31.25 -4.73 -19.71
C LEU A 141 32.22 -3.87 -18.88
N ILE A 142 32.44 -4.18 -17.60
CA ILE A 142 33.30 -3.38 -16.70
C ILE A 142 34.73 -3.28 -17.26
N ALA A 143 35.29 -4.41 -17.67
CA ALA A 143 36.66 -4.46 -18.20
C ALA A 143 36.76 -3.74 -19.56
N ARG A 144 35.71 -3.83 -20.39
CA ARG A 144 35.64 -3.16 -21.70
C ARG A 144 35.53 -1.65 -21.57
N ILE A 145 34.66 -1.18 -20.68
CA ILE A 145 34.48 0.26 -20.37
C ILE A 145 35.79 0.86 -19.86
N ARG A 146 36.51 0.18 -18.96
CA ARG A 146 37.82 0.63 -18.48
C ARG A 146 38.89 0.74 -19.57
N ARG A 147 38.81 -0.09 -20.61
CA ARG A 147 39.70 0.00 -21.78
C ARG A 147 39.28 1.10 -22.77
N GLY A 148 38.18 1.81 -22.50
CA GLY A 148 37.63 2.81 -23.41
C GLY A 148 36.99 2.20 -24.66
N GLU A 149 36.58 0.94 -24.61
CA GLU A 149 35.90 0.32 -25.74
C GLU A 149 34.51 0.94 -25.94
N PRO A 150 34.12 1.23 -27.21
CA PRO A 150 32.77 1.68 -27.49
C PRO A 150 31.76 0.56 -27.17
N ILE A 151 30.76 0.89 -26.36
CA ILE A 151 29.64 -0.01 -26.05
C ILE A 151 28.44 0.38 -26.90
N GLU A 152 28.05 -0.50 -27.82
CA GLU A 152 26.93 -0.26 -28.72
C GLU A 152 25.58 -0.39 -27.98
N ILE A 153 24.65 0.50 -28.28
CA ILE A 153 23.30 0.45 -27.69
C ILE A 153 22.60 -0.87 -28.04
N ASP A 154 22.79 -1.39 -29.26
CA ASP A 154 22.18 -2.64 -29.70
C ASP A 154 22.64 -3.85 -28.86
N GLU A 155 23.88 -3.82 -28.36
CA GLU A 155 24.38 -4.84 -27.44
C GLU A 155 23.63 -4.79 -26.10
N LEU A 156 23.44 -3.59 -25.54
CA LEU A 156 22.78 -3.37 -24.25
C LEU A 156 21.28 -3.72 -24.26
N VAL A 157 20.63 -3.57 -25.42
CA VAL A 157 19.19 -3.83 -25.57
C VAL A 157 18.86 -5.22 -26.11
N ALA A 158 19.86 -6.05 -26.44
CA ALA A 158 19.65 -7.36 -27.06
C ALA A 158 18.78 -8.32 -26.22
N SER A 159 18.85 -8.22 -24.89
CA SER A 159 18.06 -9.04 -23.96
C SER A 159 16.67 -8.46 -23.65
N ARG A 160 16.33 -7.31 -24.23
CA ARG A 160 15.07 -6.60 -23.98
C ARG A 160 13.96 -7.08 -24.90
N ASP A 161 12.72 -6.93 -24.46
CA ASP A 161 11.60 -7.00 -25.39
C ASP A 161 11.70 -5.88 -26.43
N SER A 162 11.08 -6.09 -27.60
CA SER A 162 11.20 -5.19 -28.74
C SER A 162 10.75 -3.75 -28.42
N LEU A 163 9.74 -3.59 -27.56
CA LEU A 163 9.25 -2.28 -27.16
C LEU A 163 10.25 -1.57 -26.25
N ALA A 164 10.74 -2.27 -25.23
CA ALA A 164 11.78 -1.74 -24.34
C ALA A 164 13.04 -1.33 -25.11
N ALA A 165 13.49 -2.16 -26.05
CA ALA A 165 14.65 -1.86 -26.88
C ALA A 165 14.46 -0.58 -27.69
N GLU A 166 13.29 -0.40 -28.32
CA GLU A 166 13.01 0.79 -29.14
C GLU A 166 12.85 2.07 -28.32
N ILE A 167 12.25 1.96 -27.13
CA ILE A 167 12.19 3.06 -26.15
C ILE A 167 13.61 3.51 -25.77
N LEU A 168 14.48 2.55 -25.44
CA LEU A 168 15.88 2.83 -25.09
C LEU A 168 16.66 3.44 -26.26
N ARG A 169 16.50 2.92 -27.49
CA ARG A 169 17.11 3.52 -28.71
C ARG A 169 16.63 4.95 -28.97
N SER A 170 15.41 5.28 -28.57
CA SER A 170 14.87 6.63 -28.66
C SER A 170 15.38 7.57 -27.57
N GLY A 171 16.11 7.05 -26.57
CA GLY A 171 16.59 7.78 -25.40
C GLY A 171 15.52 7.98 -24.34
N GLY A 172 14.56 7.05 -24.23
CA GLY A 172 13.49 7.06 -23.23
C GLY A 172 12.09 7.22 -23.82
N LEU A 173 11.08 6.96 -22.98
CA LEU A 173 9.67 6.83 -23.37
C LEU A 173 9.09 8.13 -23.90
N LEU A 174 9.37 9.28 -23.29
CA LEU A 174 8.82 10.56 -23.77
C LEU A 174 9.40 10.95 -25.14
N ARG A 175 10.68 10.65 -25.40
CA ARG A 175 11.30 10.86 -26.72
C ARG A 175 10.75 9.91 -27.77
N TYR A 176 10.53 8.66 -27.41
CA TYR A 176 9.82 7.70 -28.25
C TYR A 176 8.40 8.19 -28.57
N GLY A 177 7.65 8.62 -27.56
CA GLY A 177 6.30 9.15 -27.70
C GLY A 177 6.22 10.36 -28.63
N ALA A 178 7.10 11.34 -28.46
CA ALA A 178 7.16 12.54 -29.30
C ALA A 178 7.39 12.24 -30.79
N ARG A 179 8.10 11.14 -31.10
CA ARG A 179 8.40 10.70 -32.46
C ARG A 179 7.30 9.81 -33.04
N THR A 180 6.82 8.83 -32.26
CA THR A 180 6.07 7.68 -32.78
C THR A 180 4.58 7.70 -32.41
N MET A 181 4.20 8.38 -31.32
CA MET A 181 2.83 8.33 -30.77
C MET A 181 1.91 9.47 -31.25
N ARG A 182 2.23 10.11 -32.38
CA ARG A 182 1.37 11.14 -32.98
C ARG A 182 0.07 10.56 -33.58
N GLN A 183 0.10 9.29 -33.98
CA GLN A 183 -1.06 8.58 -34.52
C GLN A 183 -1.19 7.22 -33.83
N ILE A 184 -1.91 7.19 -32.71
CA ILE A 184 -2.24 5.97 -31.98
C ILE A 184 -3.52 5.38 -32.57
N ARG A 185 -3.52 4.08 -32.85
CA ARG A 185 -4.70 3.32 -33.27
C ARG A 185 -4.92 2.15 -32.32
N PHE A 186 -6.18 1.77 -32.11
CA PHE A 186 -6.49 0.51 -31.45
C PHE A 186 -5.99 -0.66 -32.29
N ALA A 187 -5.43 -1.67 -31.64
CA ALA A 187 -5.07 -2.91 -32.29
C ALA A 187 -6.31 -3.59 -32.86
N ALA A 188 -6.17 -4.21 -34.04
CA ALA A 188 -7.28 -4.95 -34.64
C ALA A 188 -7.70 -6.10 -33.72
N GLN A 189 -8.99 -6.21 -33.45
CA GLN A 189 -9.52 -7.34 -32.68
C GLN A 189 -9.65 -8.54 -33.61
N THR A 190 -8.85 -9.59 -33.38
CA THR A 190 -9.06 -10.87 -34.06
C THR A 190 -10.25 -11.57 -33.40
N PRO A 191 -11.33 -11.88 -34.16
CA PRO A 191 -12.44 -12.69 -33.67
C PRO A 191 -11.94 -14.11 -33.46
N ASP A 192 -11.43 -14.39 -32.26
CA ASP A 192 -10.92 -15.71 -31.90
C ASP A 192 -11.95 -16.44 -31.02
N ARG A 193 -12.06 -17.75 -31.23
CA ARG A 193 -12.96 -18.65 -30.49
C ARG A 193 -12.31 -19.22 -29.22
N VAL A 194 -11.05 -18.86 -28.96
CA VAL A 194 -10.32 -19.33 -27.77
C VAL A 194 -10.88 -18.67 -26.50
N PRO A 195 -11.15 -19.45 -25.42
CA PRO A 195 -11.54 -18.90 -24.13
C PRO A 195 -10.47 -17.96 -23.56
N ARG A 196 -10.89 -16.75 -23.18
CA ARG A 196 -10.01 -15.71 -22.63
C ARG A 196 -10.36 -15.40 -21.18
N THR A 197 -9.34 -15.09 -20.37
CA THR A 197 -9.54 -14.56 -19.02
C THR A 197 -10.15 -13.16 -19.06
N LEU A 198 -10.70 -12.68 -17.94
CA LEU A 198 -11.22 -11.32 -17.86
C LEU A 198 -10.14 -10.28 -18.18
N VAL A 199 -8.92 -10.48 -17.67
CA VAL A 199 -7.78 -9.59 -17.94
C VAL A 199 -7.45 -9.56 -19.43
N GLN A 200 -7.36 -10.72 -20.09
CA GLN A 200 -7.11 -10.78 -21.54
C GLN A 200 -8.17 -10.02 -22.34
N LYS A 201 -9.45 -10.20 -22.03
CA LYS A 201 -10.55 -9.48 -22.68
C LYS A 201 -10.46 -7.96 -22.48
N ILE A 202 -10.04 -7.51 -21.30
CA ILE A 202 -9.87 -6.09 -21.04
C ILE A 202 -8.67 -5.57 -21.83
N LEU A 203 -7.51 -6.22 -21.77
CA LEU A 203 -6.31 -5.80 -22.48
C LEU A 203 -6.52 -5.74 -24.00
N GLU A 204 -7.19 -6.71 -24.60
CA GLU A 204 -7.49 -6.71 -26.05
C GLU A 204 -8.35 -5.54 -26.49
N ARG A 205 -9.30 -5.10 -25.65
CA ARG A 205 -10.13 -3.92 -25.94
C ARG A 205 -9.36 -2.61 -25.85
N HIS A 206 -8.27 -2.60 -25.08
CA HIS A 206 -7.46 -1.40 -24.82
C HIS A 206 -6.13 -1.42 -25.59
N ALA A 207 -5.78 -2.49 -26.28
CA ALA A 207 -4.50 -2.62 -26.95
C ALA A 207 -4.32 -1.56 -28.04
N LEU A 208 -3.13 -0.99 -28.09
CA LEU A 208 -2.73 0.06 -29.02
C LEU A 208 -1.61 -0.44 -29.93
N GLN A 209 -1.64 0.00 -31.18
CA GLN A 209 -0.59 -0.26 -32.15
C GLN A 209 0.25 1.01 -32.34
N THR A 210 1.58 0.88 -32.17
CA THR A 210 2.53 1.99 -32.37
C THR A 210 3.75 1.53 -33.18
N GLY A 211 3.89 2.01 -34.42
CA GLY A 211 5.10 1.78 -35.22
C GLY A 211 5.48 0.30 -35.43
N GLY A 212 4.52 -0.63 -35.55
CA GLY A 212 4.77 -2.07 -35.69
C GLY A 212 5.01 -2.83 -34.38
N ILE A 213 4.95 -2.14 -33.23
CA ILE A 213 5.08 -2.72 -31.89
C ILE A 213 3.69 -2.79 -31.24
N GLY A 214 3.41 -3.86 -30.48
CA GLY A 214 2.10 -4.12 -29.85
C GLY A 214 1.17 -5.05 -30.62
N GLU A 215 1.67 -5.79 -31.61
CA GLU A 215 0.88 -6.75 -32.40
C GLU A 215 0.48 -8.02 -31.63
N THR A 216 1.17 -8.30 -30.52
CA THR A 216 0.94 -9.48 -29.69
C THR A 216 0.61 -9.11 -28.26
N LEU A 217 -0.42 -9.77 -27.72
CA LEU A 217 -0.76 -9.77 -26.29
C LEU A 217 -0.38 -11.12 -25.65
N ALA A 218 0.68 -11.74 -26.14
CA ALA A 218 1.28 -12.90 -25.49
C ALA A 218 1.95 -12.47 -24.16
N PRO A 219 1.81 -13.24 -23.06
CA PRO A 219 2.49 -12.94 -21.81
C PRO A 219 4.01 -12.77 -22.01
N GLY A 220 4.57 -11.71 -21.40
CA GLY A 220 5.98 -11.34 -21.53
C GLY A 220 6.27 -10.34 -22.66
N ALA A 221 5.36 -10.14 -23.62
CA ALA A 221 5.54 -9.13 -24.65
C ALA A 221 5.33 -7.71 -24.11
N GLY A 222 6.09 -6.74 -24.62
CA GLY A 222 5.85 -5.32 -24.40
C GLY A 222 4.70 -4.81 -25.27
N ALA A 223 3.76 -4.10 -24.67
CA ALA A 223 2.61 -3.52 -25.36
C ALA A 223 2.27 -2.12 -24.83
N PHE A 224 1.58 -1.34 -25.66
CA PHE A 224 0.86 -0.17 -25.21
C PHE A 224 -0.62 -0.48 -25.11
N VAL A 225 -1.24 0.05 -24.06
CA VAL A 225 -2.68 0.01 -23.88
C VAL A 225 -3.20 1.41 -23.61
N ARG A 226 -4.44 1.67 -23.97
CA ARG A 226 -5.14 2.89 -23.60
C ARG A 226 -5.62 2.79 -22.16
N ALA A 227 -5.30 3.78 -21.35
CA ALA A 227 -5.88 3.91 -20.02
C ALA A 227 -7.19 4.70 -20.09
N ASP A 228 -8.25 4.18 -19.48
CA ASP A 228 -9.50 4.92 -19.30
C ASP A 228 -9.30 6.03 -18.27
N TRP A 229 -8.68 5.71 -17.14
CA TRP A 229 -8.38 6.66 -16.07
C TRP A 229 -6.88 6.70 -15.79
N ARG A 230 -6.36 7.93 -15.63
CA ARG A 230 -4.98 8.16 -15.21
C ARG A 230 -4.99 9.06 -14.00
N PHE A 231 -4.39 8.62 -12.90
CA PHE A 231 -4.27 9.47 -11.72
C PHE A 231 -2.85 9.64 -11.23
N ILE A 232 -2.58 10.82 -10.68
CA ILE A 232 -1.24 11.24 -10.25
C ILE A 232 -1.32 11.92 -8.89
N HIS A 233 -0.26 11.74 -8.10
CA HIS A 233 -0.19 12.25 -6.73
C HIS A 233 0.78 13.43 -6.62
N GLU A 234 0.68 14.18 -5.54
CA GLU A 234 1.46 15.38 -5.27
C GLU A 234 2.98 15.16 -5.30
N TYR A 235 3.44 13.96 -4.93
CA TYR A 235 4.85 13.57 -5.05
C TYR A 235 5.38 13.60 -6.49
N TYR A 236 4.53 13.28 -7.46
CA TYR A 236 4.96 12.98 -8.82
C TYR A 236 4.53 14.03 -9.83
N THR A 237 3.54 14.86 -9.49
CA THR A 237 2.95 15.81 -10.44
C THR A 237 3.95 16.86 -10.90
N GLY A 238 4.75 17.42 -9.97
CA GLY A 238 5.82 18.35 -10.31
C GLY A 238 6.86 17.70 -11.23
N MET A 239 7.26 16.46 -10.93
CA MET A 239 8.22 15.68 -11.73
C MET A 239 7.69 15.44 -13.14
N ALA A 240 6.46 14.92 -13.27
CA ALA A 240 5.82 14.65 -14.54
C ALA A 240 5.70 15.92 -15.39
N THR A 241 5.27 17.03 -14.77
CA THR A 241 5.13 18.32 -15.43
C THR A 241 6.49 18.81 -15.97
N HIS A 242 7.53 18.76 -15.14
CA HIS A 242 8.88 19.15 -15.53
C HIS A 242 9.41 18.29 -16.70
N MET A 243 9.22 16.97 -16.64
CA MET A 243 9.61 16.06 -17.73
C MET A 243 8.84 16.32 -19.02
N LEU A 244 7.54 16.58 -18.93
CA LEU A 244 6.69 16.86 -20.09
C LEU A 244 7.06 18.19 -20.75
N HIS A 245 7.28 19.25 -19.96
CA HIS A 245 7.73 20.54 -20.50
C HIS A 245 9.08 20.44 -21.18
N ALA A 246 10.01 19.64 -20.63
CA ALA A 246 11.30 19.39 -21.26
C ALA A 246 11.18 18.60 -22.58
N ALA A 247 10.21 17.70 -22.70
CA ALA A 247 10.04 16.83 -23.87
C ALA A 247 9.15 17.42 -24.98
N PHE A 248 8.09 18.15 -24.61
CA PHE A 248 7.03 18.62 -25.51
C PHE A 248 6.88 20.15 -25.54
N GLY A 249 7.56 20.87 -24.66
CA GLY A 249 7.42 22.32 -24.51
C GLY A 249 6.20 22.74 -23.71
N GLN A 250 5.89 24.04 -23.76
CA GLN A 250 4.73 24.66 -23.11
C GLN A 250 3.92 25.47 -24.16
N PRO A 251 2.59 25.44 -24.13
CA PRO A 251 1.73 24.63 -23.24
C PRO A 251 1.65 23.15 -23.66
N LEU A 252 1.28 22.27 -22.73
CA LEU A 252 0.97 20.87 -23.03
C LEU A 252 -0.46 20.69 -23.54
N GLU A 253 -0.63 19.76 -24.47
CA GLU A 253 -1.95 19.26 -24.88
C GLU A 253 -2.22 17.92 -24.18
N LEU A 254 -3.16 17.91 -23.22
CA LEU A 254 -3.52 16.70 -22.49
C LEU A 254 -4.57 15.88 -23.25
N HIS A 255 -4.31 14.59 -23.39
CA HIS A 255 -5.24 13.64 -24.00
C HIS A 255 -6.46 13.43 -23.09
N GLU A 256 -7.68 13.62 -23.58
CA GLU A 256 -8.92 13.35 -22.82
C GLU A 256 -8.85 13.81 -21.35
N ARG A 257 -8.57 15.11 -21.14
CA ARG A 257 -8.30 15.69 -19.81
C ARG A 257 -9.31 15.33 -18.72
N ALA A 258 -10.56 15.08 -19.09
CA ALA A 258 -11.64 14.72 -18.18
C ALA A 258 -11.42 13.36 -17.49
N THR A 259 -10.52 12.52 -18.02
CA THR A 259 -10.16 11.23 -17.43
C THR A 259 -8.81 11.24 -16.69
N ILE A 260 -8.30 12.44 -16.41
CA ILE A 260 -7.14 12.68 -15.55
C ILE A 260 -7.62 13.14 -14.17
N ILE A 261 -7.09 12.54 -13.11
CA ILE A 261 -7.39 12.94 -11.74
C ILE A 261 -6.08 13.17 -10.98
N ALA A 262 -5.99 14.30 -10.29
CA ALA A 262 -4.90 14.62 -9.39
C ALA A 262 -5.36 14.41 -7.94
N PHE A 263 -4.51 13.79 -7.11
CA PHE A 263 -4.76 13.56 -5.69
C PHE A 263 -3.68 14.18 -4.83
N GLU A 264 -4.09 14.83 -3.74
CA GLU A 264 -3.21 15.39 -2.71
C GLU A 264 -3.54 14.73 -1.35
N ASP A 265 -3.21 13.44 -1.21
CA ASP A 265 -3.62 12.61 -0.06
C ASP A 265 -2.48 12.05 0.80
N HIS A 266 -1.22 12.05 0.32
CA HIS A 266 -0.07 11.50 1.06
C HIS A 266 0.50 12.47 2.10
N LEU A 267 0.51 13.77 1.82
CA LEU A 267 1.21 14.79 2.62
C LEU A 267 0.29 15.67 3.48
N SER A 268 -1.01 15.37 3.52
CA SER A 268 -2.04 16.13 4.27
C SER A 268 -1.74 16.29 5.77
N TYR A 269 -0.99 15.36 6.36
CA TYR A 269 -0.55 15.39 7.76
C TYR A 269 0.97 15.54 7.94
N ALA A 270 1.71 15.98 6.92
CA ALA A 270 3.17 16.11 6.99
C ALA A 270 3.65 17.00 8.16
N HIS A 271 2.87 18.01 8.54
CA HIS A 271 3.15 18.89 9.68
C HIS A 271 3.08 18.18 11.05
N LYS A 272 2.44 17.01 11.15
CA LYS A 272 2.41 16.16 12.36
C LYS A 272 3.49 15.08 12.36
N SER A 273 4.17 14.89 11.23
CA SER A 273 5.20 13.87 11.10
C SER A 273 6.51 14.39 11.69
N GLU A 274 6.97 13.75 12.78
CA GLU A 274 8.25 14.11 13.43
C GLU A 274 9.41 14.08 12.42
N LEU A 275 9.43 13.11 11.51
CA LEU A 275 10.47 12.98 10.49
C LEU A 275 10.51 14.20 9.55
N HIS A 276 9.34 14.69 9.11
CA HIS A 276 9.27 15.86 8.22
C HIS A 276 9.65 17.14 8.95
N VAL A 277 9.20 17.29 10.19
CA VAL A 277 9.49 18.47 11.03
C VAL A 277 10.97 18.52 11.39
N ARG A 278 11.52 17.44 11.94
CA ARG A 278 12.92 17.37 12.41
C ARG A 278 13.93 17.59 11.29
N ASN A 279 13.63 17.10 10.09
CA ASN A 279 14.50 17.24 8.92
C ASN A 279 14.24 18.53 8.13
N GLY A 280 13.35 19.41 8.60
CA GLY A 280 13.07 20.70 7.94
C GLY A 280 12.44 20.57 6.55
N LEU A 281 11.67 19.51 6.28
CA LEU A 281 11.14 19.17 4.95
C LEU A 281 9.83 19.89 4.60
N LEU A 282 9.21 20.60 5.55
CA LEU A 282 7.92 21.26 5.32
C LEU A 282 7.93 22.32 4.19
N PRO A 283 9.00 23.12 3.99
CA PRO A 283 9.09 23.99 2.82
C PRO A 283 9.04 23.22 1.49
N ASP A 284 9.78 22.12 1.39
CA ASP A 284 9.79 21.29 0.18
C ASP A 284 8.44 20.61 -0.06
N VAL A 285 7.77 20.16 1.02
CA VAL A 285 6.39 19.63 0.94
C VAL A 285 5.42 20.68 0.39
N ARG A 286 5.53 21.94 0.83
CA ARG A 286 4.71 23.04 0.30
C ARG A 286 5.03 23.31 -1.17
N GLU A 287 6.29 23.18 -1.57
CA GLU A 287 6.71 23.31 -2.97
C GLU A 287 6.07 22.23 -3.85
N LEU A 288 6.08 20.96 -3.42
CA LEU A 288 5.38 19.86 -4.10
C LEU A 288 3.89 20.13 -4.24
N SER A 289 3.21 20.47 -3.15
CA SER A 289 1.79 20.83 -3.14
C SER A 289 1.49 21.99 -4.09
N ALA A 290 2.34 23.03 -4.10
CA ALA A 290 2.18 24.16 -4.99
C ALA A 290 2.32 23.77 -6.47
N ALA A 291 3.32 22.95 -6.81
CA ALA A 291 3.54 22.44 -8.16
C ALA A 291 2.37 21.55 -8.63
N HIS A 292 1.87 20.67 -7.76
CA HIS A 292 0.72 19.82 -8.04
C HIS A 292 -0.54 20.65 -8.35
N ARG A 293 -0.86 21.61 -7.49
CA ARG A 293 -2.02 22.50 -7.67
C ARG A 293 -1.87 23.42 -8.88
N ALA A 294 -0.65 23.86 -9.18
CA ALA A 294 -0.36 24.67 -10.37
C ALA A 294 -0.69 23.88 -11.64
N PHE A 295 -0.21 22.64 -11.75
CA PHE A 295 -0.55 21.75 -12.87
C PHE A 295 -2.07 21.55 -13.00
N ALA A 296 -2.76 21.25 -11.90
CA ALA A 296 -4.20 21.04 -11.93
C ALA A 296 -4.98 22.27 -12.41
N ARG A 297 -4.58 23.47 -11.97
CA ARG A 297 -5.21 24.74 -12.40
C ARG A 297 -4.87 25.07 -13.86
N GLU A 298 -3.60 24.98 -14.25
CA GLU A 298 -3.11 25.37 -15.58
C GLU A 298 -3.75 24.52 -16.67
N TYR A 299 -3.87 23.21 -16.44
CA TYR A 299 -4.40 22.27 -17.44
C TYR A 299 -5.87 21.87 -17.22
N GLY A 300 -6.53 22.43 -16.20
CA GLY A 300 -7.93 22.16 -15.89
C GLY A 300 -8.20 20.68 -15.54
N VAL A 301 -7.29 20.07 -14.79
CA VAL A 301 -7.39 18.68 -14.31
C VAL A 301 -8.17 18.66 -12.99
N LYS A 302 -9.04 17.65 -12.80
CA LYS A 302 -9.77 17.48 -11.55
C LYS A 302 -8.79 17.16 -10.43
N ASN A 303 -8.73 18.02 -9.42
CA ASN A 303 -7.94 17.80 -8.21
C ASN A 303 -8.84 17.40 -7.03
N HIS A 304 -8.41 16.39 -6.27
CA HIS A 304 -8.90 16.06 -4.94
C HIS A 304 -7.84 16.49 -3.92
N GLY A 305 -8.09 17.63 -3.27
CA GLY A 305 -7.09 18.35 -2.49
C GLY A 305 -7.24 18.19 -0.98
N TYR A 306 -6.55 19.06 -0.24
CA TYR A 306 -6.79 19.22 1.19
C TYR A 306 -8.18 19.79 1.50
N LEU A 307 -8.81 19.26 2.54
CA LEU A 307 -10.13 19.72 3.01
C LEU A 307 -10.09 21.19 3.42
N SER A 308 -8.99 21.63 4.03
CA SER A 308 -8.81 23.04 4.43
C SER A 308 -8.86 24.04 3.28
N GLU A 309 -8.68 23.59 2.04
CA GLU A 309 -8.71 24.41 0.84
C GLU A 309 -10.05 24.31 0.10
N THR A 310 -10.84 23.28 0.38
CA THR A 310 -12.09 22.97 -0.33
C THR A 310 -13.33 23.21 0.53
N ASP A 311 -13.19 23.14 1.85
CA ASP A 311 -14.25 23.37 2.83
C ASP A 311 -13.68 24.04 4.09
N ALA A 312 -14.10 25.29 4.33
CA ALA A 312 -13.66 26.09 5.46
C ALA A 312 -14.05 25.51 6.84
N ALA A 313 -14.93 24.51 6.89
CA ALA A 313 -15.25 23.78 8.13
C ALA A 313 -14.10 22.89 8.62
N PHE A 314 -13.13 22.58 7.75
CA PHE A 314 -12.02 21.70 8.08
C PHE A 314 -10.70 22.47 8.14
N SER A 315 -9.85 22.13 9.10
CA SER A 315 -8.52 22.73 9.26
C SER A 315 -7.38 21.86 8.70
N GLU A 316 -7.65 20.59 8.39
CA GLU A 316 -6.65 19.61 7.97
C GLU A 316 -7.30 18.40 7.27
N GLY A 317 -6.46 17.52 6.68
CA GLY A 317 -6.88 16.30 6.00
C GLY A 317 -7.05 16.46 4.49
N SER A 318 -7.18 15.34 3.78
CA SER A 318 -7.49 15.29 2.34
C SER A 318 -8.95 14.91 2.11
N GLU A 319 -9.49 15.23 0.93
CA GLU A 319 -10.85 14.81 0.52
C GLU A 319 -11.07 13.29 0.61
N GLY A 320 -10.00 12.51 0.45
CA GLY A 320 -10.01 11.06 0.63
C GLY A 320 -8.72 10.43 0.12
N ILE A 321 -8.51 9.16 0.48
CA ILE A 321 -7.42 8.34 -0.06
C ILE A 321 -7.75 8.02 -1.52
N SER A 322 -6.78 8.21 -2.42
CA SER A 322 -6.96 8.12 -3.87
C SER A 322 -7.66 6.83 -4.32
N HIS A 323 -7.23 5.68 -3.79
CA HIS A 323 -7.79 4.37 -4.14
C HIS A 323 -9.25 4.18 -3.72
N ALA A 324 -9.62 4.69 -2.53
CA ALA A 324 -11.01 4.65 -2.07
C ALA A 324 -11.88 5.56 -2.95
N MET A 325 -11.41 6.77 -3.25
CA MET A 325 -12.10 7.71 -4.13
C MET A 325 -12.25 7.16 -5.55
N MET A 326 -11.22 6.51 -6.10
CA MET A 326 -11.28 5.82 -7.39
C MET A 326 -12.36 4.73 -7.40
N ALA A 327 -12.41 3.88 -6.38
CA ALA A 327 -13.40 2.82 -6.28
C ALA A 327 -14.83 3.34 -6.09
N GLU A 328 -15.01 4.40 -5.30
CA GLU A 328 -16.33 4.95 -4.96
C GLU A 328 -16.94 5.79 -6.08
N ARG A 329 -16.12 6.46 -6.91
CA ARG A 329 -16.59 7.52 -7.82
C ARG A 329 -16.28 7.32 -9.29
N TYR A 330 -15.22 6.59 -9.64
CA TYR A 330 -14.65 6.65 -11.00
C TYR A 330 -14.55 5.30 -11.69
N ALA A 331 -14.08 4.27 -10.98
CA ALA A 331 -13.77 2.97 -11.57
C ALA A 331 -15.04 2.19 -11.95
N LEU A 332 -15.10 1.72 -13.19
CA LEU A 332 -16.20 0.89 -13.72
C LEU A 332 -15.69 -0.46 -14.24
N PRO A 333 -16.49 -1.54 -14.13
CA PRO A 333 -16.09 -2.86 -14.60
C PRO A 333 -15.62 -2.86 -16.05
N GLY A 334 -14.47 -3.51 -16.31
CA GLY A 334 -13.91 -3.65 -17.64
C GLY A 334 -13.00 -2.51 -18.09
N GLN A 335 -12.81 -1.47 -17.28
CA GLN A 335 -11.87 -0.37 -17.54
C GLN A 335 -10.41 -0.75 -17.24
N LEU A 336 -9.50 0.01 -17.85
CA LEU A 336 -8.07 0.01 -17.58
C LEU A 336 -7.67 1.29 -16.83
N ILE A 337 -7.09 1.13 -15.65
CA ILE A 337 -6.78 2.24 -14.73
C ILE A 337 -5.31 2.22 -14.37
N VAL A 338 -4.63 3.35 -14.50
CA VAL A 338 -3.23 3.49 -14.08
C VAL A 338 -3.04 4.68 -13.17
N GLY A 339 -2.10 4.55 -12.24
CA GLY A 339 -1.76 5.64 -11.34
C GLY A 339 -0.32 5.55 -10.85
N THR A 340 0.22 6.68 -10.38
CA THR A 340 1.60 6.75 -9.85
C THR A 340 1.75 6.14 -8.44
N ASP A 341 0.86 5.22 -8.05
CA ASP A 341 0.89 4.54 -6.75
C ASP A 341 0.77 3.03 -6.90
N SER A 342 1.56 2.29 -6.12
CA SER A 342 1.63 0.83 -6.17
C SER A 342 0.32 0.11 -5.80
N HIS A 343 -0.57 0.75 -5.03
CA HIS A 343 -1.85 0.18 -4.59
C HIS A 343 -3.00 0.43 -5.57
N THR A 344 -2.73 1.02 -6.74
CA THR A 344 -3.68 1.16 -7.85
C THR A 344 -4.47 -0.13 -8.17
N PRO A 345 -3.90 -1.36 -8.03
CA PRO A 345 -4.67 -2.61 -8.17
C PRO A 345 -5.93 -2.72 -7.29
N HIS A 346 -6.11 -1.87 -6.28
CA HIS A 346 -7.34 -1.78 -5.48
C HIS A 346 -8.60 -1.70 -6.35
N SER A 347 -8.57 -0.92 -7.44
CA SER A 347 -9.72 -0.79 -8.36
C SER A 347 -10.06 -2.10 -9.08
N GLY A 348 -9.16 -3.09 -9.10
CA GLY A 348 -9.41 -4.42 -9.65
C GLY A 348 -10.53 -5.19 -8.93
N ALA A 349 -10.86 -4.81 -7.68
CA ALA A 349 -12.00 -5.35 -6.94
C ALA A 349 -13.35 -5.12 -7.66
N LEU A 350 -13.42 -4.12 -8.54
CA LEU A 350 -14.61 -3.76 -9.33
C LEU A 350 -14.60 -4.40 -10.73
N GLY A 351 -13.66 -5.31 -11.03
CA GLY A 351 -13.55 -5.95 -12.33
C GLY A 351 -12.76 -5.12 -13.37
N CYS A 352 -11.92 -4.19 -12.92
CA CYS A 352 -10.99 -3.44 -13.75
C CYS A 352 -9.65 -4.19 -13.92
N VAL A 353 -8.86 -3.79 -14.92
CA VAL A 353 -7.41 -4.03 -14.93
C VAL A 353 -6.75 -2.75 -14.42
N ALA A 354 -6.21 -2.78 -13.21
CA ALA A 354 -5.62 -1.62 -12.57
C ALA A 354 -4.20 -1.92 -12.07
N PHE A 355 -3.23 -1.06 -12.38
CA PHE A 355 -1.85 -1.26 -11.96
C PHE A 355 -1.09 0.05 -11.78
N GLY A 356 -0.15 0.04 -10.83
CA GLY A 356 0.74 1.17 -10.58
C GLY A 356 1.83 1.27 -11.64
N VAL A 357 2.23 2.50 -11.95
CA VAL A 357 3.25 2.84 -12.94
C VAL A 357 4.17 3.96 -12.44
N GLY A 358 5.31 4.15 -13.09
CA GLY A 358 6.22 5.27 -12.81
C GLY A 358 5.64 6.63 -13.26
N THR A 359 6.34 7.70 -12.87
CA THR A 359 6.03 9.08 -13.28
C THR A 359 6.06 9.25 -14.79
N THR A 360 7.06 8.72 -15.48
CA THR A 360 7.25 8.86 -16.93
C THR A 360 6.18 8.12 -17.71
N ASP A 361 5.74 6.95 -17.23
CA ASP A 361 4.62 6.20 -17.81
C ASP A 361 3.31 6.99 -17.70
N VAL A 362 2.99 7.53 -16.51
CA VAL A 362 1.81 8.40 -16.36
C VAL A 362 1.97 9.65 -17.20
N ALA A 363 3.11 10.34 -17.17
CA ALA A 363 3.39 11.52 -17.97
C ALA A 363 3.10 11.26 -19.45
N ASN A 364 3.61 10.16 -20.01
CA ASN A 364 3.30 9.75 -21.38
C ASN A 364 1.79 9.57 -21.58
N ALA A 365 1.10 8.88 -20.66
CA ALA A 365 -0.34 8.67 -20.72
C ALA A 365 -1.16 9.96 -20.52
N LEU A 366 -0.63 11.01 -19.89
CA LEU A 366 -1.29 12.31 -19.77
C LEU A 366 -1.42 12.98 -21.16
N VAL A 367 -0.40 12.87 -22.00
CA VAL A 367 -0.36 13.51 -23.33
C VAL A 367 -0.76 12.58 -24.49
N THR A 368 -0.70 11.26 -24.33
CA THR A 368 -1.04 10.29 -25.40
C THR A 368 -2.23 9.39 -25.11
N GLY A 369 -2.63 9.24 -23.84
CA GLY A 369 -3.57 8.20 -23.39
C GLY A 369 -2.99 6.78 -23.38
N ALA A 370 -1.77 6.57 -23.89
CA ALA A 370 -1.10 5.29 -23.95
C ALA A 370 -0.20 5.04 -22.74
N VAL A 371 -0.29 3.87 -22.15
CA VAL A 371 0.57 3.40 -21.07
C VAL A 371 1.27 2.11 -21.46
N ARG A 372 2.57 2.02 -21.15
CA ARG A 372 3.39 0.84 -21.41
C ARG A 372 3.07 -0.25 -20.40
N MET A 373 3.04 -1.49 -20.85
CA MET A 373 3.07 -2.66 -19.98
C MET A 373 3.85 -3.81 -20.59
N THR A 374 4.36 -4.68 -19.72
CA THR A 374 4.65 -6.06 -20.10
C THR A 374 3.39 -6.88 -19.85
N VAL A 375 2.90 -7.58 -20.87
CA VAL A 375 1.66 -8.35 -20.79
C VAL A 375 1.80 -9.44 -19.71
N PRO A 376 0.92 -9.47 -18.69
CA PRO A 376 1.07 -10.39 -17.57
C PRO A 376 0.52 -11.79 -17.87
N GLN A 377 1.05 -12.79 -17.17
CA GLN A 377 0.37 -14.08 -17.02
C GLN A 377 -0.84 -13.95 -16.10
N SER A 378 -1.83 -14.84 -16.26
CA SER A 378 -3.00 -14.92 -15.38
C SER A 378 -2.91 -16.13 -14.46
N LEU A 379 -2.97 -15.92 -13.15
CA LEU A 379 -3.11 -16.98 -12.15
C LEU A 379 -4.59 -17.09 -11.73
N ARG A 380 -5.20 -18.27 -11.93
CA ARG A 380 -6.58 -18.54 -11.47
C ARG A 380 -6.54 -19.17 -10.08
N VAL A 381 -7.03 -18.44 -9.08
CA VAL A 381 -7.23 -18.96 -7.72
C VAL A 381 -8.69 -19.38 -7.57
N ASN A 382 -8.93 -20.69 -7.39
CA ASN A 382 -10.28 -21.23 -7.17
C ASN A 382 -10.54 -21.42 -5.68
N PHE A 383 -11.54 -20.70 -5.14
CA PHE A 383 -12.00 -20.89 -3.78
C PHE A 383 -13.15 -21.91 -3.75
N ASN A 384 -12.81 -23.19 -3.52
CA ASN A 384 -13.77 -24.29 -3.46
C ASN A 384 -14.07 -24.66 -1.98
N GLY A 385 -15.33 -24.96 -1.65
CA GLY A 385 -15.75 -25.46 -0.34
C GLY A 385 -17.19 -25.10 0.02
N ALA A 386 -17.86 -25.95 0.80
CA ALA A 386 -19.19 -25.67 1.34
C ALA A 386 -19.08 -24.84 2.63
N ILE A 387 -19.92 -23.82 2.78
CA ILE A 387 -20.07 -23.11 4.04
C ILE A 387 -20.98 -23.96 4.94
N ALA A 388 -20.47 -24.44 6.08
CA ALA A 388 -21.28 -25.17 7.05
C ALA A 388 -22.35 -24.22 7.66
N ALA A 389 -23.58 -24.30 7.16
CA ALA A 389 -24.66 -23.38 7.51
C ALA A 389 -24.90 -23.29 9.03
N GLU A 390 -24.81 -24.41 9.75
CA GLU A 390 -24.96 -24.46 11.21
C GLU A 390 -23.90 -23.59 11.92
N ARG A 391 -22.62 -23.72 11.54
CA ARG A 391 -21.51 -22.94 12.12
C ARG A 391 -21.65 -21.46 11.81
N THR A 392 -22.09 -21.14 10.59
CA THR A 392 -22.33 -19.76 10.17
C THR A 392 -23.47 -19.13 10.94
N ILE A 393 -24.62 -19.79 11.06
CA ILE A 393 -25.77 -19.29 11.83
C ILE A 393 -25.35 -19.07 13.28
N MET A 394 -24.68 -20.04 13.90
CA MET A 394 -24.17 -19.91 15.27
C MET A 394 -23.27 -18.68 15.43
N LEU A 395 -22.28 -18.50 14.54
CA LEU A 395 -21.34 -17.38 14.63
C LEU A 395 -21.99 -16.03 14.31
N VAL A 396 -23.01 -15.99 13.44
CA VAL A 396 -23.81 -14.76 13.21
C VAL A 396 -24.55 -14.38 14.48
N VAL A 397 -25.26 -15.32 15.10
CA VAL A 397 -25.96 -15.11 16.37
C VAL A 397 -24.97 -14.65 17.45
N PHE A 398 -23.84 -15.36 17.59
CA PHE A 398 -22.78 -14.98 18.51
C PHE A 398 -22.28 -13.55 18.27
N HIS A 399 -21.95 -13.17 17.03
CA HIS A 399 -21.42 -11.84 16.71
C HIS A 399 -22.43 -10.72 16.95
N ILE A 400 -23.72 -10.98 16.72
CA ILE A 400 -24.78 -10.03 17.05
C ILE A 400 -24.79 -9.75 18.56
N PHE A 401 -24.82 -10.78 19.40
CA PHE A 401 -25.03 -10.61 20.84
C PHE A 401 -23.76 -10.33 21.65
N GLN A 402 -22.60 -10.91 21.27
CA GLN A 402 -21.33 -10.66 21.96
C GLN A 402 -20.95 -9.17 21.93
N THR A 403 -21.22 -8.52 20.79
CA THR A 403 -20.96 -7.10 20.57
C THR A 403 -21.73 -6.23 21.56
N VAL A 404 -22.97 -6.60 21.88
CA VAL A 404 -23.80 -5.91 22.87
C VAL A 404 -23.15 -5.99 24.26
N GLY A 405 -22.66 -7.16 24.66
CA GLY A 405 -21.99 -7.30 25.96
C GLY A 405 -20.64 -6.59 26.02
N PHE A 406 -19.88 -6.61 24.94
CA PHE A 406 -18.57 -5.96 24.89
C PHE A 406 -18.69 -4.44 24.89
N TYR A 407 -19.39 -3.87 23.89
CA TYR A 407 -19.47 -2.41 23.72
C TYR A 407 -20.56 -1.75 24.55
N GLY A 408 -21.63 -2.48 24.92
CA GLY A 408 -22.72 -1.95 25.73
C GLY A 408 -22.30 -1.53 27.12
N PHE A 409 -21.26 -2.17 27.68
CA PHE A 409 -20.59 -1.70 28.89
C PHE A 409 -19.48 -0.70 28.56
N ALA A 410 -18.47 -1.12 27.78
CA ALA A 410 -17.23 -0.37 27.60
C ALA A 410 -17.43 1.07 27.10
N ASN A 411 -18.38 1.30 26.18
CA ASN A 411 -18.62 2.64 25.62
C ASN A 411 -19.50 3.52 26.52
N TRP A 412 -20.19 2.92 27.50
CA TRP A 412 -21.20 3.59 28.30
C TRP A 412 -20.83 3.74 29.77
N VAL A 413 -19.69 3.19 30.22
CA VAL A 413 -19.27 3.20 31.64
C VAL A 413 -19.41 4.59 32.28
N PRO A 414 -18.84 5.69 31.73
CA PRO A 414 -18.97 7.01 32.35
C PRO A 414 -20.43 7.44 32.52
N THR A 415 -21.24 7.26 31.47
CA THR A 415 -22.65 7.66 31.45
C THR A 415 -23.48 6.84 32.43
N LEU A 416 -23.22 5.53 32.52
CA LEU A 416 -23.89 4.62 33.46
C LEU A 416 -23.57 5.02 34.91
N LEU A 417 -22.29 5.30 35.21
CA LEU A 417 -21.86 5.75 36.54
C LEU A 417 -22.49 7.09 36.94
N VAL A 418 -22.53 8.06 36.01
CA VAL A 418 -23.19 9.35 36.24
C VAL A 418 -24.69 9.15 36.51
N LYS A 419 -25.35 8.25 35.77
CA LYS A 419 -26.76 7.92 36.02
C LYS A 419 -27.00 7.17 37.33
N GLN A 420 -26.01 6.49 37.89
CA GLN A 420 -26.05 5.93 39.25
C GLN A 420 -25.78 6.96 40.35
N GLY A 421 -25.58 8.25 39.99
CA GLY A 421 -25.37 9.34 40.95
C GLY A 421 -23.90 9.62 41.28
N ILE A 422 -22.95 9.03 40.55
CA ILE A 422 -21.52 9.33 40.70
C ILE A 422 -21.18 10.63 39.99
N THR A 423 -20.34 11.47 40.60
CA THR A 423 -19.90 12.72 39.97
C THR A 423 -19.17 12.45 38.65
N VAL A 424 -19.24 13.40 37.71
CA VAL A 424 -18.57 13.29 36.41
C VAL A 424 -17.08 13.03 36.60
N THR A 425 -16.40 13.76 37.49
CA THR A 425 -14.97 13.60 37.77
C THR A 425 -14.64 12.19 38.28
N SER A 426 -15.38 11.67 39.26
CA SER A 426 -15.16 10.31 39.78
C SER A 426 -15.49 9.24 38.74
N SER A 427 -16.52 9.44 37.91
CA SER A 427 -16.88 8.51 36.84
C SER A 427 -15.77 8.35 35.79
N LEU A 428 -15.10 9.45 35.43
CA LEU A 428 -13.98 9.45 34.50
C LEU A 428 -12.76 8.75 35.11
N LEU A 429 -12.48 8.99 36.39
CA LEU A 429 -11.41 8.29 37.11
C LEU A 429 -11.66 6.78 37.16
N TYR A 430 -12.86 6.35 37.56
CA TYR A 430 -13.20 4.92 37.64
C TYR A 430 -13.14 4.26 36.26
N THR A 431 -13.66 4.93 35.23
CA THR A 431 -13.59 4.43 33.85
C THR A 431 -12.14 4.29 33.38
N THR A 432 -11.26 5.23 33.73
CA THR A 432 -9.83 5.16 33.38
C THR A 432 -9.18 3.94 34.03
N VAL A 433 -9.41 3.71 35.32
CA VAL A 433 -8.89 2.55 36.05
C VAL A 433 -9.42 1.24 35.48
N ILE A 434 -10.73 1.16 35.19
CA ILE A 434 -11.35 0.00 34.55
C ILE A 434 -10.74 -0.24 33.15
N GLY A 435 -10.52 0.82 32.37
CA GLY A 435 -9.96 0.76 31.03
C GLY A 435 -8.53 0.21 30.99
N LEU A 436 -7.71 0.49 32.00
CA LEU A 436 -6.35 -0.06 32.12
C LEU A 436 -6.33 -1.60 32.24
N ALA A 437 -7.44 -2.24 32.60
CA ALA A 437 -7.55 -3.69 32.62
C ALA A 437 -7.73 -4.32 31.22
N ALA A 438 -8.14 -3.54 30.21
CA ALA A 438 -8.39 -4.05 28.85
C ALA A 438 -7.19 -4.82 28.25
N PRO A 439 -5.94 -4.30 28.25
CA PRO A 439 -4.79 -5.04 27.72
C PRO A 439 -4.40 -6.27 28.55
N LEU A 440 -4.83 -6.36 29.81
CA LEU A 440 -4.58 -7.54 30.64
C LEU A 440 -5.47 -8.72 30.24
N GLY A 441 -6.64 -8.46 29.66
CA GLY A 441 -7.56 -9.50 29.19
C GLY A 441 -6.93 -10.47 28.19
N PRO A 442 -6.36 -9.99 27.05
CA PRO A 442 -5.67 -10.85 26.10
C PRO A 442 -4.45 -11.57 26.68
N LEU A 443 -3.72 -10.94 27.62
CA LEU A 443 -2.59 -11.58 28.31
C LEU A 443 -3.07 -12.77 29.15
N LEU A 444 -4.15 -12.62 29.92
CA LEU A 444 -4.76 -13.73 30.65
C LEU A 444 -5.34 -14.78 29.70
N GLY A 445 -5.95 -14.34 28.60
CA GLY A 445 -6.45 -15.20 27.53
C GLY A 445 -5.36 -16.10 26.96
N TYR A 446 -4.16 -15.56 26.70
CA TYR A 446 -3.00 -16.32 26.24
C TYR A 446 -2.62 -17.47 27.19
N TRP A 447 -2.62 -17.23 28.50
CA TRP A 447 -2.32 -18.27 29.50
C TRP A 447 -3.37 -19.40 29.56
N ILE A 448 -4.59 -19.12 29.12
CA ILE A 448 -5.74 -20.03 29.21
C ILE A 448 -5.96 -20.77 27.87
N ALA A 449 -5.64 -20.15 26.73
CA ALA A 449 -6.13 -20.53 25.41
C ALA A 449 -5.82 -21.97 24.95
N ASP A 450 -4.73 -22.55 25.42
CA ASP A 450 -4.33 -23.91 25.06
C ASP A 450 -4.53 -24.93 26.21
N ARG A 451 -5.01 -24.47 27.36
CA ARG A 451 -5.27 -25.33 28.53
C ARG A 451 -6.72 -25.78 28.63
N PHE A 452 -7.64 -24.98 28.10
CA PHE A 452 -9.08 -25.22 28.20
C PHE A 452 -9.74 -25.11 26.82
N GLU A 453 -10.85 -25.82 26.64
CA GLU A 453 -11.68 -25.70 25.44
C GLU A 453 -12.17 -24.26 25.25
N ARG A 454 -11.88 -23.67 24.07
CA ARG A 454 -12.23 -22.29 23.74
C ARG A 454 -13.72 -21.99 23.94
N LYS A 455 -14.60 -22.93 23.58
CA LYS A 455 -16.04 -22.79 23.81
C LYS A 455 -16.41 -22.64 25.30
N HIS A 456 -15.74 -23.38 26.18
CA HIS A 456 -16.02 -23.33 27.62
C HIS A 456 -15.50 -22.03 28.22
N VAL A 457 -14.35 -21.54 27.75
CA VAL A 457 -13.82 -20.23 28.16
C VAL A 457 -14.78 -19.11 27.77
N ILE A 458 -15.29 -19.11 26.53
CA ILE A 458 -16.29 -18.11 26.07
C ILE A 458 -17.56 -18.17 26.94
N VAL A 459 -18.11 -19.37 27.17
CA VAL A 459 -19.33 -19.55 27.97
C VAL A 459 -19.11 -19.09 29.43
N PHE A 460 -17.99 -19.47 30.04
CA PHE A 460 -17.69 -19.10 31.41
C PHE A 460 -17.51 -17.59 31.56
N MET A 461 -16.76 -16.94 30.67
CA MET A 461 -16.57 -15.49 30.71
C MET A 461 -17.85 -14.72 30.39
N ALA A 462 -18.73 -15.26 29.54
CA ALA A 462 -20.06 -14.68 29.32
C ALA A 462 -20.92 -14.76 30.61
N ALA A 463 -20.83 -15.86 31.37
CA ALA A 463 -21.49 -15.98 32.67
C ALA A 463 -20.93 -15.00 33.71
N VAL A 464 -19.59 -14.82 33.74
CA VAL A 464 -18.95 -13.78 34.56
C VAL A 464 -19.49 -12.40 34.19
N ASN A 465 -19.62 -12.10 32.89
CA ASN A 465 -20.21 -10.83 32.44
C ASN A 465 -21.64 -10.61 32.95
N ILE A 466 -22.49 -11.65 32.91
CA ILE A 466 -23.86 -11.59 33.45
C ILE A 466 -23.84 -11.24 34.94
N VAL A 467 -23.11 -12.02 35.73
CA VAL A 467 -23.10 -11.89 37.19
C VAL A 467 -22.50 -10.54 37.60
N SER A 468 -21.33 -10.20 37.05
CA SER A 468 -20.64 -8.94 37.37
C SER A 468 -21.44 -7.73 36.92
N GLY A 469 -22.12 -7.78 35.78
CA GLY A 469 -22.94 -6.68 35.26
C GLY A 469 -24.18 -6.42 36.10
N LEU A 470 -24.91 -7.48 36.46
CA LEU A 470 -26.09 -7.34 37.32
C LEU A 470 -25.70 -6.82 38.70
N LEU A 471 -24.61 -7.30 39.29
CA LEU A 471 -24.09 -6.78 40.57
C LEU A 471 -23.62 -5.33 40.45
N PHE A 472 -22.93 -4.97 39.36
CA PHE A 472 -22.46 -3.60 39.10
C PHE A 472 -23.64 -2.62 39.11
N SER A 473 -24.80 -3.04 38.59
CA SER A 473 -26.00 -2.20 38.55
C SER A 473 -26.58 -1.88 39.94
N GLN A 474 -26.22 -2.62 40.98
CA GLN A 474 -26.81 -2.56 42.32
C GLN A 474 -25.88 -1.98 43.39
N VAL A 475 -24.58 -1.83 43.09
CA VAL A 475 -23.59 -1.35 44.07
C VAL A 475 -23.36 0.16 43.95
N ALA A 476 -23.14 0.81 45.10
CA ALA A 476 -22.79 2.24 45.17
C ALA A 476 -21.36 2.49 45.72
N SER A 477 -20.70 1.45 46.24
CA SER A 477 -19.33 1.57 46.76
C SER A 477 -18.33 1.71 45.61
N ALA A 478 -17.48 2.74 45.69
CA ALA A 478 -16.41 3.00 44.71
C ALA A 478 -15.53 1.77 44.45
N LEU A 479 -15.12 1.07 45.50
CA LEU A 479 -14.30 -0.13 45.39
C LEU A 479 -15.06 -1.24 44.65
N ALA A 480 -16.31 -1.49 45.02
CA ALA A 480 -17.12 -2.53 44.39
C ALA A 480 -17.38 -2.24 42.90
N ILE A 481 -17.66 -0.97 42.57
CA ILE A 481 -17.89 -0.52 41.19
C ILE A 481 -16.64 -0.73 40.33
N VAL A 482 -15.47 -0.29 40.81
CA VAL A 482 -14.21 -0.45 40.07
C VAL A 482 -13.86 -1.93 39.92
N THR A 483 -13.97 -2.74 40.98
CA THR A 483 -13.69 -4.18 40.91
C THR A 483 -14.60 -4.90 39.92
N LEU A 484 -15.92 -4.66 39.98
CA LEU A 484 -16.88 -5.29 39.07
C LEU A 484 -16.68 -4.78 37.62
N GLY A 485 -16.36 -3.51 37.44
CA GLY A 485 -16.03 -2.95 36.13
C GLY A 485 -14.76 -3.55 35.53
N VAL A 486 -13.73 -3.80 36.35
CA VAL A 486 -12.51 -4.52 35.92
C VAL A 486 -12.85 -5.95 35.52
N LEU A 487 -13.68 -6.67 36.30
CA LEU A 487 -14.10 -8.02 35.96
C LEU A 487 -14.88 -8.08 34.64
N LEU A 488 -15.80 -7.15 34.40
CA LEU A 488 -16.52 -7.00 33.13
C LEU A 488 -15.57 -6.77 31.95
N THR A 489 -14.63 -5.83 32.10
CA THR A 489 -13.64 -5.51 31.07
C THR A 489 -12.73 -6.71 30.78
N LEU A 490 -12.25 -7.42 31.80
CA LEU A 490 -11.42 -8.60 31.63
C LEU A 490 -12.21 -9.73 30.95
N ALA A 491 -13.42 -10.02 31.41
CA ALA A 491 -14.27 -11.05 30.82
C ALA A 491 -14.57 -10.76 29.34
N GLY A 492 -14.94 -9.52 29.01
CA GLY A 492 -15.15 -9.10 27.62
C GLY A 492 -13.91 -9.27 26.74
N ASN A 493 -12.73 -8.87 27.23
CA ASN A 493 -11.49 -8.98 26.47
C ASN A 493 -11.00 -10.43 26.33
N ILE A 494 -11.21 -11.28 27.33
CA ILE A 494 -10.91 -12.72 27.23
C ILE A 494 -11.85 -13.40 26.23
N ILE A 495 -13.15 -13.06 26.22
CA ILE A 495 -14.08 -13.52 25.18
C ILE A 495 -13.56 -13.09 23.81
N SER A 496 -13.18 -11.82 23.66
CA SER A 496 -12.66 -11.26 22.42
C SER A 496 -11.46 -12.03 21.89
N PHE A 497 -10.43 -12.18 22.71
CA PHE A 497 -9.23 -12.94 22.38
C PHE A 497 -9.58 -14.39 21.97
N THR A 498 -10.42 -15.06 22.76
CA THR A 498 -10.73 -16.48 22.56
C THR A 498 -11.55 -16.73 21.29
N TYR A 499 -12.56 -15.90 21.00
CA TYR A 499 -13.42 -16.15 19.84
C TYR A 499 -12.70 -15.90 18.51
N HIS A 500 -11.73 -14.98 18.46
CA HIS A 500 -10.99 -14.70 17.22
C HIS A 500 -10.23 -15.93 16.75
N MET A 501 -9.68 -16.72 17.68
CA MET A 501 -9.10 -18.03 17.36
C MET A 501 -10.19 -19.05 17.06
N TYR A 502 -11.20 -19.16 17.94
CA TYR A 502 -12.26 -20.16 17.82
C TYR A 502 -12.96 -20.10 16.46
N GLN A 503 -13.37 -18.93 15.98
CA GLN A 503 -14.07 -18.79 14.70
C GLN A 503 -13.21 -19.19 13.48
N GLN A 504 -11.88 -19.05 13.56
CA GLN A 504 -10.97 -19.45 12.49
C GLN A 504 -10.88 -20.97 12.39
N GLU A 505 -11.00 -21.66 13.54
CA GLU A 505 -10.96 -23.12 13.64
C GLU A 505 -12.21 -23.78 13.05
N LEU A 506 -13.34 -23.06 13.01
CA LEU A 506 -14.62 -23.60 12.56
C LEU A 506 -14.78 -23.66 11.04
N TYR A 507 -13.85 -23.09 10.27
CA TYR A 507 -13.93 -23.06 8.81
C TYR A 507 -12.73 -23.72 8.13
N PRO A 508 -12.95 -24.45 7.02
CA PRO A 508 -11.87 -25.01 6.22
C PRO A 508 -10.94 -23.92 5.70
N THR A 509 -9.66 -24.24 5.58
CA THR A 509 -8.62 -23.29 5.13
C THR A 509 -8.99 -22.61 3.79
N THR A 510 -9.67 -23.33 2.89
CA THR A 510 -10.05 -22.83 1.55
C THR A 510 -11.08 -21.70 1.56
N ILE A 511 -11.93 -21.61 2.58
CA ILE A 511 -12.99 -20.60 2.69
C ILE A 511 -12.87 -19.72 3.93
N ARG A 512 -11.93 -20.01 4.83
CA ARG A 512 -11.80 -19.40 6.17
C ARG A 512 -11.83 -17.88 6.13
N ALA A 513 -11.01 -17.25 5.29
CA ALA A 513 -10.95 -15.79 5.22
C ALA A 513 -12.30 -15.17 4.83
N ARG A 514 -12.99 -15.75 3.84
CA ARG A 514 -14.31 -15.30 3.38
C ARG A 514 -15.37 -15.52 4.46
N ALA A 515 -15.41 -16.71 5.04
CA ALA A 515 -16.42 -17.10 6.02
C ALA A 515 -16.28 -16.30 7.32
N VAL A 516 -15.05 -16.13 7.81
CA VAL A 516 -14.76 -15.29 8.98
C VAL A 516 -15.08 -13.83 8.71
N GLY A 517 -14.69 -13.30 7.53
CA GLY A 517 -15.06 -11.94 7.13
C GLY A 517 -16.57 -11.73 7.16
N PHE A 518 -17.34 -12.66 6.56
CA PHE A 518 -18.80 -12.61 6.53
C PHE A 518 -19.43 -12.61 7.93
N VAL A 519 -19.08 -13.56 8.80
CA VAL A 519 -19.70 -13.63 10.15
C VAL A 519 -19.26 -12.47 11.04
N TYR A 520 -18.01 -12.01 10.91
CA TYR A 520 -17.49 -10.89 11.69
C TYR A 520 -18.14 -9.55 11.30
N SER A 521 -18.53 -9.36 10.04
CA SER A 521 -19.25 -8.15 9.60
C SER A 521 -20.55 -7.91 10.38
N TRP A 522 -21.21 -8.97 10.88
CA TRP A 522 -22.39 -8.83 11.74
C TRP A 522 -22.10 -8.19 13.10
N SER A 523 -20.86 -8.29 13.61
CA SER A 523 -20.47 -7.57 14.82
C SER A 523 -20.47 -6.06 14.60
N ARG A 524 -20.01 -5.61 13.41
CA ARG A 524 -20.02 -4.20 13.03
C ARG A 524 -21.43 -3.67 12.84
N LEU A 525 -22.30 -4.45 12.19
CA LEU A 525 -23.71 -4.11 12.05
C LEU A 525 -24.39 -4.00 13.43
N SER A 526 -24.15 -4.98 14.32
CA SER A 526 -24.72 -4.96 15.68
C SER A 526 -24.26 -3.74 16.49
N ALA A 527 -22.98 -3.37 16.41
CA ALA A 527 -22.43 -2.23 17.17
C ALA A 527 -23.11 -0.89 16.83
N VAL A 528 -23.51 -0.70 15.57
CA VAL A 528 -24.24 0.49 15.11
C VAL A 528 -25.59 0.59 15.84
N PHE A 529 -26.35 -0.51 15.89
CA PHE A 529 -27.69 -0.51 16.49
C PHE A 529 -27.70 -0.63 18.01
N SER A 530 -26.75 -1.37 18.60
CA SER A 530 -26.71 -1.66 20.03
C SER A 530 -26.61 -0.38 20.87
N SER A 531 -25.89 0.64 20.38
CA SER A 531 -25.75 1.92 21.08
C SER A 531 -27.09 2.66 21.22
N PHE A 532 -27.95 2.62 20.19
CA PHE A 532 -29.29 3.19 20.27
C PHE A 532 -30.19 2.42 21.24
N VAL A 533 -30.10 1.09 21.24
CA VAL A 533 -30.88 0.25 22.16
C VAL A 533 -30.43 0.47 23.61
N VAL A 534 -29.13 0.56 23.87
CA VAL A 534 -28.59 0.87 25.21
C VAL A 534 -29.05 2.25 25.67
N ALA A 535 -29.01 3.27 24.81
CA ALA A 535 -29.53 4.60 25.12
C ALA A 535 -31.03 4.56 25.48
N PHE A 536 -31.83 3.81 24.72
CA PHE A 536 -33.26 3.63 24.97
C PHE A 536 -33.51 2.89 26.29
N MET A 537 -32.79 1.80 26.56
CA MET A 537 -32.85 1.05 27.82
C MET A 537 -32.50 1.94 29.01
N LEU A 538 -31.45 2.74 28.89
CA LEU A 538 -31.02 3.67 29.93
C LEU A 538 -32.07 4.75 30.22
N LYS A 539 -32.74 5.25 29.18
CA LYS A 539 -33.79 6.27 29.31
C LYS A 539 -35.05 5.72 29.99
N GLN A 540 -35.51 4.55 29.61
CA GLN A 540 -36.80 4.00 30.05
C GLN A 540 -36.71 3.16 31.33
N PHE A 541 -35.62 2.43 31.48
CA PHE A 541 -35.46 1.40 32.52
C PHE A 541 -34.22 1.62 33.40
N GLY A 542 -33.52 2.75 33.22
CA GLY A 542 -32.35 3.10 33.99
C GLY A 542 -31.16 2.16 33.79
N VAL A 543 -30.20 2.26 34.70
CA VAL A 543 -28.93 1.49 34.62
C VAL A 543 -29.17 0.00 34.78
N THR A 544 -30.09 -0.40 35.68
CA THR A 544 -30.50 -1.81 35.82
C THR A 544 -31.07 -2.37 34.52
N GLY A 545 -31.91 -1.61 33.80
CA GLY A 545 -32.46 -2.03 32.51
C GLY A 545 -31.37 -2.29 31.45
N VAL A 546 -30.33 -1.45 31.41
CA VAL A 546 -29.18 -1.66 30.51
C VAL A 546 -28.47 -2.98 30.84
N PHE A 547 -28.21 -3.27 32.12
CA PHE A 547 -27.52 -4.49 32.51
C PHE A 547 -28.38 -5.76 32.36
N VAL A 548 -29.70 -5.67 32.51
CA VAL A 548 -30.62 -6.78 32.18
C VAL A 548 -30.59 -7.08 30.68
N PHE A 549 -30.58 -6.05 29.83
CA PHE A 549 -30.44 -6.21 28.38
C PHE A 549 -29.09 -6.85 28.00
N ILE A 550 -27.99 -6.34 28.55
CA ILE A 550 -26.65 -6.91 28.34
C ILE A 550 -26.58 -8.36 28.83
N ALA A 551 -27.15 -8.67 30.00
CA ALA A 551 -27.20 -10.03 30.54
C ALA A 551 -27.99 -10.98 29.62
N GLY A 552 -29.12 -10.52 29.07
CA GLY A 552 -29.89 -11.27 28.07
C GLY A 552 -29.08 -11.57 26.81
N ALA A 553 -28.32 -10.59 26.29
CA ALA A 553 -27.43 -10.81 25.15
C ALA A 553 -26.31 -11.83 25.48
N MET A 554 -25.69 -11.74 26.66
CA MET A 554 -24.68 -12.72 27.08
C MET A 554 -25.25 -14.12 27.30
N ALA A 555 -26.51 -14.24 27.75
CA ALA A 555 -27.18 -15.53 27.84
C ALA A 555 -27.37 -16.16 26.45
N LEU A 556 -27.70 -15.36 25.43
CA LEU A 556 -27.78 -15.83 24.05
C LEU A 556 -26.41 -16.25 23.48
N VAL A 557 -25.33 -15.57 23.88
CA VAL A 557 -23.95 -16.01 23.58
C VAL A 557 -23.67 -17.38 24.20
N ILE A 558 -24.05 -17.59 25.47
CA ILE A 558 -23.90 -18.87 26.16
C ILE A 558 -24.67 -19.96 25.43
N VAL A 559 -25.92 -19.70 25.02
CA VAL A 559 -26.73 -20.68 24.28
C VAL A 559 -26.11 -20.99 22.92
N ALA A 560 -25.73 -19.98 22.14
CA ALA A 560 -25.16 -20.18 20.81
C ALA A 560 -23.87 -21.02 20.85
N ILE A 561 -22.89 -20.61 21.64
CA ILE A 561 -21.58 -21.30 21.71
C ILE A 561 -21.65 -22.58 22.55
N GLY A 562 -22.43 -22.56 23.63
CA GLY A 562 -22.58 -23.70 24.53
C GLY A 562 -23.29 -24.88 23.88
N VAL A 563 -24.39 -24.63 23.17
CA VAL A 563 -25.21 -25.67 22.54
C VAL A 563 -24.68 -26.05 21.16
N MET A 564 -24.45 -25.07 20.28
CA MET A 564 -24.11 -25.32 18.87
C MET A 564 -22.60 -25.36 18.60
N GLY A 565 -21.77 -24.86 19.51
CA GLY A 565 -20.33 -24.75 19.31
C GLY A 565 -19.62 -26.10 19.44
N PRO A 566 -18.81 -26.54 18.47
CA PRO A 566 -18.03 -27.76 18.61
C PRO A 566 -16.84 -27.53 19.55
N ARG A 567 -16.29 -28.62 20.09
CA ARG A 567 -14.99 -28.64 20.77
C ARG A 567 -13.87 -28.62 19.73
N THR A 568 -12.82 -27.84 19.99
CA THR A 568 -11.71 -27.63 19.05
C THR A 568 -10.34 -27.97 19.63
N LEU A 569 -10.21 -28.11 20.96
CA LEU A 569 -8.94 -28.43 21.59
C LEU A 569 -8.42 -29.81 21.15
N GLY A 570 -7.15 -29.86 20.73
CA GLY A 570 -6.48 -31.10 20.33
C GLY A 570 -7.03 -31.75 19.07
N LYS A 571 -7.84 -31.05 18.27
CA LYS A 571 -8.42 -31.55 17.02
C LYS A 571 -7.78 -30.89 15.80
N SER A 572 -7.66 -31.64 14.71
CA SER A 572 -7.26 -31.05 13.42
C SER A 572 -8.38 -30.18 12.88
N LEU A 573 -8.01 -29.12 12.16
CA LEU A 573 -8.95 -28.19 11.54
C LEU A 573 -9.89 -28.90 10.55
N GLU A 574 -9.35 -29.86 9.82
CA GLU A 574 -10.09 -30.70 8.89
C GLU A 574 -11.18 -31.50 9.61
N SER A 575 -10.91 -32.04 10.80
CA SER A 575 -11.91 -32.80 11.58
C SER A 575 -13.02 -31.94 12.19
N ILE A 576 -12.81 -30.62 12.33
CA ILE A 576 -13.78 -29.67 12.90
C ILE A 576 -14.69 -29.08 11.82
N SER A 577 -14.17 -28.96 10.60
CA SER A 577 -14.72 -28.11 9.54
C SER A 577 -15.71 -28.80 8.58
N HIS A 578 -16.21 -29.97 8.96
CA HIS A 578 -17.23 -30.74 8.25
C HIS A 578 -18.64 -30.50 8.76
#